data_AF-A0A183EJ70-F1
#
_entry.id   AF-A0A183EJ70-F1
#
_cell.length_a   1.000
_cell.length_b   1.000
_cell.length_c   1.000
_cell.angle_alpha   90.00
_cell.angle_beta   90.00
_cell.angle_gamma   90.00
#
_symmetry.space_group_name_H-M   'P 1'
#
loop_
_entity.id
_entity.type
_entity.pdbx_description
1 polymer ?
#
loop_
_entity_poly.entity_id
_entity_poly.type
_entity_poly.pdbx_seq_one_letter_code
_entity_poly.pdbx_strand_id
1 'polypeptide(L)'
;MLGSVVGGRHAERSPRAVRFELLDKTPYTATFTVRQYSQTSEKIQILEGYGRRLGPDPGELLINIGHPADPCPYSIVRSGPVNSDDLYDYVILTQPLKYPTIVLARDPFDFDTKYKQQVMV
;
A
#
# COMPACT_ATOMS: atom_id res chain seq x y z
N MET A 1 -8.04 -2.71 -7.32
CA MET A 1 -6.94 -3.55 -6.80
C MET A 1 -7.07 -3.63 -5.28
N LEU A 2 -7.30 -4.81 -4.69
CA LEU A 2 -7.41 -5.00 -3.22
C LEU A 2 -6.06 -5.51 -2.68
N GLY A 3 -5.53 -4.89 -1.61
CA GLY A 3 -4.36 -5.36 -0.87
C GLY A 3 -4.55 -5.13 0.63
N SER A 4 -3.87 -5.90 1.47
CA SER A 4 -3.94 -5.83 2.93
C SER A 4 -2.62 -5.33 3.49
N VAL A 5 -2.68 -4.45 4.50
CA VAL A 5 -1.49 -3.92 5.19
C VAL A 5 -0.93 -4.97 6.16
N VAL A 6 0.38 -5.24 6.08
CA VAL A 6 1.12 -6.08 7.03
C VAL A 6 2.33 -5.30 7.55
N GLY A 7 2.24 -4.71 8.75
CA GLY A 7 3.42 -4.29 9.54
C GLY A 7 3.41 -2.88 10.18
N GLY A 8 3.78 -2.83 11.47
CA GLY A 8 4.12 -1.62 12.28
C GLY A 8 3.79 -1.81 13.77
N ARG A 9 4.75 -1.58 14.70
CA ARG A 9 4.73 -1.94 16.16
C ARG A 9 3.60 -1.40 17.05
N HIS A 10 2.56 -0.78 16.51
CA HIS A 10 1.34 -0.51 17.26
C HIS A 10 0.30 -1.56 16.90
N ALA A 11 0.03 -2.42 17.88
CA ALA A 11 -0.94 -3.51 17.82
C ALA A 11 -2.36 -2.98 17.60
N GLU A 12 -2.70 -2.63 16.36
CA GLU A 12 -4.09 -2.61 15.92
C GLU A 12 -4.31 -3.91 15.13
N ARG A 13 -4.87 -4.90 15.83
CA ARG A 13 -5.04 -6.31 15.41
C ARG A 13 -5.95 -6.52 14.20
N SER A 14 -6.39 -5.45 13.54
CA SER A 14 -7.39 -5.54 12.48
C SER A 14 -6.73 -5.43 11.11
N PRO A 15 -6.94 -6.42 10.21
CA PRO A 15 -6.42 -6.34 8.85
C PRO A 15 -7.00 -5.09 8.18
N ARG A 16 -6.11 -4.20 7.73
CA ARG A 16 -6.51 -3.00 7.00
C ARG A 16 -6.53 -3.33 5.52
N ALA A 17 -7.72 -3.37 4.92
CA ALA A 17 -7.86 -3.54 3.49
C ALA A 17 -7.66 -2.19 2.80
N VAL A 18 -6.87 -2.15 1.74
CA VAL A 18 -6.59 -0.97 0.93
C VAL A 18 -7.08 -1.24 -0.50
N ARG A 19 -7.88 -0.32 -1.03
CA ARG A 19 -8.40 -0.37 -2.39
C ARG A 19 -7.89 0.83 -3.19
N PHE A 20 -7.36 0.53 -4.38
CA PHE A 20 -6.95 1.52 -5.37
C PHE A 20 -7.92 1.53 -6.55
N GLU A 21 -8.33 2.74 -6.98
CA GLU A 21 -9.18 2.95 -8.15
C GLU A 21 -8.56 4.00 -9.07
N LEU A 22 -8.26 3.62 -10.32
CA LEU A 22 -7.72 4.51 -11.32
C LEU A 22 -8.78 5.54 -11.74
N LEU A 23 -8.43 6.81 -11.68
CA LEU A 23 -9.28 7.91 -12.13
C LEU A 23 -8.93 8.35 -13.54
N ASP A 24 -7.64 8.55 -13.81
CA ASP A 24 -7.13 9.02 -15.09
C ASP A 24 -5.73 8.45 -15.36
N LYS A 25 -5.41 8.26 -16.64
CA LYS A 25 -4.11 7.74 -17.10
C LYS A 25 -3.75 8.30 -18.46
N THR A 26 -2.57 8.92 -18.51
CA THR A 26 -1.87 9.34 -19.73
C THR A 26 -0.52 8.63 -19.80
N PRO A 27 0.24 8.77 -20.91
CA PRO A 27 1.60 8.23 -20.98
C PRO A 27 2.52 8.72 -19.84
N TYR A 28 2.33 9.97 -19.38
CA TYR A 28 3.24 10.63 -18.42
C TYR A 28 2.67 10.81 -17.02
N THR A 29 1.38 10.55 -16.80
CA THR A 29 0.80 10.65 -15.47
C THR A 29 -0.33 9.65 -15.28
N ALA A 30 -0.58 9.26 -14.04
CA ALA A 30 -1.79 8.56 -13.66
C ALA A 30 -2.25 9.09 -12.29
N THR A 31 -3.55 9.16 -12.08
CA THR A 31 -4.14 9.54 -10.79
C THR A 31 -5.13 8.49 -10.34
N PHE A 32 -5.14 8.18 -9.06
CA PHE A 32 -6.01 7.17 -8.47
C PHE A 32 -6.44 7.57 -7.06
N THR A 33 -7.58 7.04 -6.63
CA THR A 33 -8.01 7.12 -5.22
C THR A 33 -7.44 5.95 -4.43
N VAL A 34 -7.28 6.18 -3.13
CA VAL A 34 -6.88 5.17 -2.15
C VAL A 34 -7.94 5.14 -1.07
N ARG A 35 -8.52 3.97 -0.80
CA ARG A 35 -9.45 3.78 0.32
C ARG A 35 -8.93 2.72 1.26
N GLN A 36 -8.70 3.09 2.51
CA GLN A 36 -8.32 2.15 3.56
C GLN A 36 -9.52 1.88 4.46
N TYR A 37 -9.78 0.61 4.70
CA TYR A 37 -10.83 0.11 5.59
C TYR A 37 -10.16 -0.53 6.79
N SER A 38 -10.50 -0.05 7.99
CA SER A 38 -10.08 -0.65 9.25
C SER A 38 -11.33 -0.97 10.08
N GLN A 39 -11.41 -2.18 10.63
CA GLN A 39 -12.49 -2.56 11.52
C GLN A 39 -11.96 -2.60 12.95
N THR A 40 -12.25 -1.59 13.75
CA THR A 40 -12.04 -1.66 15.20
C THR A 40 -13.24 -2.39 15.83
N SER A 41 -13.11 -2.87 17.07
CA SER A 41 -14.17 -3.60 17.79
C SER A 41 -15.52 -2.86 17.86
N GLU A 42 -15.50 -1.54 17.71
CA GLU A 42 -16.67 -0.67 17.90
C GLU A 42 -17.17 -0.01 16.61
N LYS A 43 -16.33 0.10 15.56
CA LYS A 43 -16.67 0.84 14.34
C LYS A 43 -15.79 0.48 13.14
N ILE A 44 -16.35 0.59 11.95
CA ILE A 44 -15.60 0.63 10.69
C ILE A 44 -15.08 2.06 10.49
N GLN A 45 -13.78 2.20 10.36
CA GLN A 45 -13.12 3.44 9.97
C GLN A 45 -12.71 3.36 8.51
N ILE A 46 -13.04 4.40 7.75
CA ILE A 46 -12.68 4.53 6.33
C ILE A 46 -11.80 5.78 6.22
N LEU A 47 -10.60 5.61 5.66
CA LEU A 47 -9.71 6.71 5.31
C LEU A 47 -9.63 6.82 3.79
N GLU A 48 -9.75 8.05 3.29
CA GLU A 48 -9.65 8.35 1.87
C GLU A 48 -8.38 9.14 1.59
N GLY A 49 -7.62 8.63 0.63
CA GLY A 49 -6.42 9.25 0.13
C GLY A 49 -6.38 9.21 -1.39
N TYR A 50 -5.24 9.56 -1.94
CA TYR A 50 -5.04 9.66 -3.38
C TYR A 50 -3.60 9.30 -3.71
N GLY A 51 -3.35 8.95 -4.95
CA GLY A 51 -2.00 8.79 -5.44
C GLY A 51 -1.84 9.25 -6.87
N ARG A 52 -0.58 9.49 -7.22
CA ARG A 52 -0.19 10.01 -8.51
C ARG A 52 1.09 9.33 -8.97
N ARG A 53 1.12 8.95 -10.24
CA ARG A 53 2.34 8.65 -10.98
C ARG A 53 2.75 9.90 -11.74
N LEU A 54 3.98 10.32 -11.58
CA LEU A 54 4.63 11.34 -12.42
C LEU A 54 5.57 10.60 -13.39
N GLY A 55 5.77 11.13 -14.59
CA GLY A 55 6.69 10.58 -15.59
C GLY A 55 6.46 9.10 -15.99
N PRO A 56 7.33 8.53 -16.83
CA PRO A 56 7.22 7.15 -17.30
C PRO A 56 7.72 6.12 -16.28
N ASP A 57 8.49 6.53 -15.28
CA ASP A 57 9.23 5.61 -14.42
C ASP A 57 8.37 5.09 -13.26
N PRO A 58 8.48 3.80 -12.87
CA PRO A 58 7.71 3.24 -11.76
C PRO A 58 8.03 3.86 -10.39
N GLY A 59 9.26 4.39 -10.23
CA GLY A 59 9.74 5.02 -8.99
C GLY A 59 9.10 6.37 -8.68
N GLU A 60 8.32 6.92 -9.61
CA GLU A 60 7.67 8.23 -9.50
C GLU A 60 6.21 8.12 -9.00
N LEU A 61 5.85 6.97 -8.43
CA LEU A 61 4.55 6.75 -7.80
C LEU A 61 4.54 7.28 -6.36
N LEU A 62 3.63 8.21 -6.09
CA LEU A 62 3.38 8.80 -4.78
C LEU A 62 1.99 8.43 -4.28
N ILE A 63 1.89 7.95 -3.05
CA ILE A 63 0.66 7.44 -2.45
C ILE A 63 0.40 8.11 -1.10
N ASN A 64 -0.72 8.82 -0.96
CA ASN A 64 -1.23 9.28 0.32
C ASN A 64 -2.37 8.35 0.76
N ILE A 65 -2.26 7.80 1.97
CA ILE A 65 -3.27 6.88 2.55
C ILE A 65 -4.39 7.61 3.31
N GLY A 66 -4.35 8.95 3.37
CA GLY A 66 -5.43 9.76 3.94
C GLY A 66 -5.47 9.84 5.46
N HIS A 67 -4.44 9.33 6.16
CA HIS A 67 -4.39 9.40 7.62
C HIS A 67 -3.97 10.81 8.07
N PRO A 68 -4.72 11.50 8.97
CA PRO A 68 -4.43 12.90 9.33
C PRO A 68 -3.04 13.11 9.96
N ALA A 69 -2.55 12.13 10.72
CA ALA A 69 -1.21 12.17 11.31
C ALA A 69 -0.09 11.76 10.35
N ASP A 70 -0.42 11.51 9.07
CA ASP A 70 0.52 11.03 8.07
C ASP A 70 0.38 11.75 6.73
N PRO A 71 0.83 13.03 6.65
CA PRO A 71 0.64 13.86 5.47
C PRO A 71 1.64 13.56 4.34
N CYS A 72 2.70 12.79 4.62
CA CYS A 72 3.76 12.53 3.65
C CYS A 72 3.37 11.42 2.67
N PRO A 73 3.67 11.58 1.37
CA PRO A 73 3.42 10.52 0.41
C PRO A 73 4.38 9.36 0.61
N TYR A 74 3.85 8.15 0.43
CA TYR A 74 4.61 6.92 0.34
C TYR A 74 5.12 6.73 -1.09
N SER A 75 6.33 6.19 -1.22
CA SER A 75 6.90 5.71 -2.48
C SER A 75 7.05 4.19 -2.45
N ILE A 76 6.95 3.54 -3.60
CA ILE A 76 7.26 2.12 -3.73
C ILE A 76 8.79 1.95 -3.77
N VAL A 77 9.33 1.13 -2.85
CA VAL A 77 10.76 0.79 -2.84
C VAL A 77 11.05 -0.62 -3.35
N ARG A 78 10.07 -1.51 -3.28
CA ARG A 78 10.18 -2.89 -3.75
C ARG A 78 8.80 -3.43 -4.07
N SER A 79 8.74 -4.29 -5.09
CA SER A 79 7.56 -5.09 -5.41
C SER A 79 7.91 -6.58 -5.32
N GLY A 80 6.89 -7.38 -5.05
CA GLY A 80 6.94 -8.83 -5.24
C GLY A 80 6.91 -9.21 -6.73
N PRO A 81 6.91 -10.52 -7.02
CA PRO A 81 6.71 -11.02 -8.37
C PRO A 81 5.29 -10.69 -8.88
N VAL A 82 5.14 -10.71 -10.20
CA VAL A 82 3.83 -10.68 -10.87
C VAL A 82 3.29 -12.11 -10.90
N ASN A 83 2.06 -12.28 -10.42
CA ASN A 83 1.39 -13.58 -10.34
C ASN A 83 0.61 -13.91 -11.61
N SER A 84 -0.11 -15.03 -11.60
CA SER A 84 -0.89 -15.53 -12.74
C SER A 84 -1.99 -14.58 -13.22
N ASP A 85 -2.42 -13.64 -12.37
CA ASP A 85 -3.46 -12.66 -12.70
C ASP A 85 -2.87 -11.37 -13.31
N ASP A 86 -1.57 -11.34 -13.60
CA ASP A 86 -0.81 -10.16 -14.03
C ASP A 86 -0.77 -9.06 -12.95
N LEU A 87 -0.73 -9.48 -11.68
CA LEU A 87 -0.76 -8.59 -10.52
C LEU A 87 0.46 -8.82 -9.63
N TYR A 88 1.03 -7.74 -9.08
CA TYR A 88 2.05 -7.88 -8.03
C TYR A 88 1.46 -8.51 -6.76
N ASP A 89 2.17 -9.50 -6.20
CA ASP A 89 1.79 -10.18 -4.96
C ASP A 89 1.91 -9.29 -3.72
N TYR A 90 2.90 -8.40 -3.71
CA TYR A 90 3.04 -7.38 -2.67
C TYR A 90 3.78 -6.15 -3.18
N VAL A 91 3.62 -5.03 -2.47
CA VAL A 91 4.46 -3.84 -2.61
C VAL A 91 4.90 -3.34 -1.24
N ILE A 92 6.11 -2.80 -1.20
CA ILE A 92 6.71 -2.19 -0.02
C ILE A 92 6.71 -0.68 -0.21
N LEU A 93 6.09 0.01 0.74
CA LEU A 93 5.90 1.45 0.74
C LEU A 93 6.75 2.11 1.83
N THR A 94 7.58 3.08 1.44
CA THR A 94 8.39 3.86 2.37
C THR A 94 7.96 5.32 2.39
N GLN A 95 8.28 6.01 3.48
CA GLN A 95 8.29 7.47 3.54
C GLN A 95 9.70 7.97 3.84
N PRO A 96 10.07 9.15 3.34
CA PRO A 96 11.30 9.81 3.77
C PRO A 96 11.32 9.92 5.30
N LEU A 97 12.45 9.52 5.92
CA LEU A 97 12.73 9.71 7.35
C LEU A 97 11.80 8.94 8.32
N LYS A 98 10.97 8.01 7.84
CA LYS A 98 10.09 7.20 8.69
C LYS A 98 10.40 5.71 8.57
N TYR A 99 10.79 5.11 9.69
CA TYR A 99 10.78 3.66 9.90
C TYR A 99 9.65 3.37 10.91
N PRO A 100 8.78 2.37 10.71
CA PRO A 100 8.87 1.28 9.74
C PRO A 100 8.15 1.51 8.40
N THR A 101 8.58 0.74 7.41
CA THR A 101 8.01 0.59 6.06
C THR A 101 6.68 -0.19 6.10
N ILE A 102 5.70 0.20 5.27
CA ILE A 102 4.41 -0.51 5.15
C ILE A 102 4.50 -1.55 4.04
N VAL A 103 3.99 -2.76 4.28
CA VAL A 103 3.80 -3.75 3.22
C VAL A 103 2.31 -3.85 2.86
N LEU A 104 1.99 -3.76 1.58
CA LEU A 104 0.68 -4.12 1.06
C LEU A 104 0.79 -5.47 0.35
N ALA A 105 0.19 -6.52 0.92
CA ALA A 105 0.15 -7.86 0.37
C ALA A 105 -1.22 -8.16 -0.22
N ARG A 106 -1.30 -8.85 -1.36
CA ARG A 106 -2.57 -9.33 -1.91
C ARG A 106 -3.25 -10.32 -0.99
N ASP A 107 -2.48 -11.32 -0.58
CA ASP A 107 -2.86 -12.31 0.39
C ASP A 107 -1.83 -12.25 1.55
N PRO A 108 -2.26 -11.83 2.76
CA PRO A 108 -1.40 -11.80 3.94
C PRO A 108 -0.77 -13.15 4.31
N PHE A 109 -1.51 -14.25 4.12
CA PHE A 109 -1.04 -15.59 4.47
C PHE A 109 0.05 -16.05 3.52
N ASP A 110 -0.14 -15.84 2.23
CA ASP A 110 0.89 -16.11 1.22
C ASP A 110 2.13 -15.23 1.42
N PHE A 111 1.94 -13.96 1.78
CA PHE A 111 3.06 -13.10 2.11
C PHE A 111 3.86 -13.60 3.31
N ASP A 112 3.16 -13.97 4.38
CA ASP A 112 3.79 -14.45 5.62
C ASP A 112 4.56 -15.75 5.42
N THR A 113 4.05 -16.64 4.55
CA THR A 113 4.67 -17.95 4.27
C THR A 113 5.81 -17.87 3.25
N LYS A 114 5.67 -17.05 2.20
CA LYS A 114 6.62 -17.03 1.06
C LYS A 114 7.67 -15.93 1.12
N TYR A 115 7.33 -14.75 1.66
CA TYR A 115 8.14 -13.54 1.45
C TYR A 115 8.63 -12.86 2.72
N LYS A 116 7.97 -13.08 3.87
CA LYS A 116 8.28 -12.40 5.14
C LYS A 116 9.75 -12.42 5.52
N GLN A 117 10.40 -13.58 5.43
CA GLN A 117 11.82 -13.75 5.78
C GLN A 117 12.79 -12.97 4.85
N GLN A 118 12.37 -12.68 3.62
CA GLN A 118 13.19 -11.97 2.63
C GLN A 118 13.02 -10.44 2.68
N VAL A 119 12.01 -9.98 3.42
CA VAL A 119 11.54 -8.60 3.46
C VAL A 119 11.73 -7.97 4.83
N MET A 120 11.51 -8.73 5.90
CA MET A 120 11.75 -8.30 7.27
C MET A 120 13.21 -8.61 7.63
N VAL A 121 14.06 -7.59 7.53
CA VAL A 121 15.44 -7.59 8.05
C VAL A 121 15.46 -6.96 9.44
#